data_AF-A0A7J3R154-F1
#
_entry.id   AF-A0A7J3R154-F1
#
_cell.length_a   1.000
_cell.length_b   1.000
_cell.length_c   1.000
_cell.angle_alpha   90.00
_cell.angle_beta   90.00
_cell.angle_gamma   90.00
#
_symmetry.space_group_name_H-M   'P 1'
#
loop_
_entity.id
_entity.type
_entity.pdbx_description
1 polymer ?
#
loop_
_entity_poly.entity_id
_entity_poly.type
_entity_poly.pdbx_seq_one_letter_code
_entity_poly.pdbx_strand_id
1 'polypeptide(L)'
;DRLIEVFDELRNLPEQAVRESLTRSTVKTGLFKRRIIHVAHRFGALKKWADFSNVSLQKVITSFEGTPIYEEALKEVFTKDLDADKLVEVLRKMRQGDIDIVKVATAGNPTPVARVGIERVSMKTDLIPPERMRAVLVESAKGRLLNEAVSLICTNCWKYAETVTVKALPEKPKCPRCGSDALGVLKVEEEEATTLLEKIGQRLSKAEEKLQTQALETSRLTVKYGKTAVVALSGRRVNAKMAENILKAEPKLTDRFYELILDAERKALSKRFGHSFEEE
;
A
#
# COMPACT_ATOMS: atom_id res chain seq x y z
N ASP A 1 20.36 -18.17 -4.44
CA ASP A 1 20.78 -19.57 -4.27
C ASP A 1 19.52 -20.41 -4.16
N ARG A 2 18.80 -20.41 -3.03
CA ARG A 2 17.49 -21.08 -2.92
C ARG A 2 16.47 -20.81 -4.05
N LEU A 3 16.35 -19.57 -4.55
CA LEU A 3 15.43 -19.30 -5.66
C LEU A 3 15.89 -19.95 -6.98
N ILE A 4 17.20 -20.00 -7.23
CA ILE A 4 17.75 -20.65 -8.42
C ILE A 4 17.49 -22.15 -8.32
N GLU A 5 17.77 -22.75 -7.15
CA GLU A 5 17.48 -24.16 -6.88
C GLU A 5 16.01 -24.51 -7.16
N VAL A 6 15.06 -23.67 -6.72
CA VAL A 6 13.63 -23.88 -7.01
C VAL A 6 13.34 -23.86 -8.51
N PHE A 7 13.89 -22.92 -9.27
CA PHE A 7 13.69 -22.90 -10.72
C PHE A 7 14.35 -24.09 -11.43
N ASP A 8 15.51 -24.53 -10.93
CA ASP A 8 16.19 -25.74 -11.40
C ASP A 8 15.38 -27.01 -11.15
N GLU A 9 14.75 -27.12 -9.98
CA GLU A 9 13.81 -28.20 -9.69
C GLU A 9 12.61 -28.15 -10.64
N LEU A 10 11.99 -26.97 -10.79
CA LEU A 10 10.79 -26.78 -11.59
C LEU A 10 10.99 -27.12 -13.08
N ARG A 11 12.12 -26.72 -13.69
CA ARG A 11 12.38 -27.00 -15.11
C ARG A 11 12.58 -28.49 -15.42
N ASN A 12 12.94 -29.27 -14.41
CA ASN A 12 13.17 -30.70 -14.53
C ASN A 12 11.93 -31.55 -14.22
N LEU A 13 10.83 -30.93 -13.76
CA LEU A 13 9.57 -31.64 -13.54
C LEU A 13 8.92 -32.07 -14.87
N PRO A 14 8.29 -33.25 -14.91
CA PRO A 14 7.37 -33.62 -16.00
C PRO A 14 6.24 -32.59 -16.13
N GLU A 15 5.75 -32.38 -17.36
CA GLU A 15 4.71 -31.38 -17.62
C GLU A 15 3.45 -31.59 -16.77
N GLN A 16 3.07 -32.85 -16.56
CA GLN A 16 1.92 -33.21 -15.72
C GLN A 16 2.14 -32.85 -14.25
N ALA A 17 3.36 -33.08 -13.72
CA ALA A 17 3.71 -32.68 -12.36
C ALA A 17 3.73 -31.15 -12.18
N VAL A 18 4.14 -30.40 -13.21
CA VAL A 18 4.05 -28.93 -13.21
C VAL A 18 2.59 -28.49 -13.08
N ARG A 19 1.69 -29.06 -13.89
CA ARG A 19 0.26 -28.72 -13.87
C ARG A 19 -0.39 -29.07 -12.53
N GLU A 20 -0.10 -30.24 -11.99
CA GLU A 20 -0.61 -30.66 -10.67
C GLU A 20 -0.11 -29.74 -9.54
N SER A 21 1.18 -29.37 -9.58
CA SER A 21 1.76 -28.45 -8.62
C SER A 21 1.13 -27.05 -8.72
N LEU A 22 0.89 -26.58 -9.94
CA LEU A 22 0.20 -25.32 -10.20
C LEU A 22 -1.22 -25.36 -9.62
N THR A 23 -2.02 -26.38 -9.93
CA THR A 23 -3.39 -26.55 -9.40
C THR A 23 -3.40 -26.54 -7.87
N ARG A 24 -2.57 -27.36 -7.23
CA ARG A 24 -2.48 -27.45 -5.78
C ARG A 24 -2.06 -26.14 -5.11
N SER A 25 -1.22 -25.36 -5.78
CA SER A 25 -0.79 -24.05 -5.29
C SER A 25 -1.88 -23.00 -5.48
N THR A 26 -2.51 -22.97 -6.65
CA THR A 26 -3.59 -22.05 -7.02
C THR A 26 -4.77 -22.11 -6.06
N VAL A 27 -5.20 -23.30 -5.63
CA VAL A 27 -6.35 -23.46 -4.71
C VAL A 27 -6.14 -22.73 -3.37
N LYS A 28 -4.89 -22.54 -2.95
CA LYS A 28 -4.54 -21.85 -1.70
C LYS A 28 -4.50 -20.33 -1.85
N THR A 29 -4.44 -19.82 -3.08
CA THR A 29 -4.34 -18.39 -3.39
C THR A 29 -5.68 -17.68 -3.25
N GLY A 30 -5.67 -16.42 -2.83
CA GLY A 30 -6.82 -15.51 -2.84
C GLY A 30 -7.46 -15.35 -4.22
N LEU A 31 -6.70 -15.54 -5.31
CA LEU A 31 -7.23 -15.60 -6.68
C LEU A 31 -8.31 -16.67 -6.81
N PHE A 32 -8.01 -17.91 -6.42
CA PHE A 32 -8.97 -19.01 -6.47
C PHE A 32 -10.14 -18.78 -5.51
N LYS A 33 -9.86 -18.30 -4.28
CA LYS A 33 -10.92 -17.98 -3.29
C LYS A 33 -11.93 -16.98 -3.84
N ARG A 34 -11.48 -15.98 -4.60
CA ARG A 34 -12.37 -15.00 -5.22
C ARG A 34 -13.20 -15.63 -6.35
N ARG A 35 -12.56 -16.43 -7.21
CA ARG A 35 -13.24 -17.07 -8.35
C ARG A 35 -14.32 -18.03 -7.90
N ILE A 36 -14.06 -18.88 -6.92
CA ILE A 36 -15.04 -19.85 -6.44
C ILE A 36 -16.26 -19.17 -5.79
N ILE A 37 -16.09 -18.04 -5.10
CA ILE A 37 -17.22 -17.25 -4.59
C ILE A 37 -18.06 -16.69 -5.75
N HIS A 38 -17.41 -16.13 -6.77
CA HIS A 38 -18.12 -15.60 -7.94
C HIS A 38 -18.90 -16.69 -8.67
N VAL A 39 -18.30 -17.86 -8.87
CA VAL A 39 -18.96 -19.02 -9.49
C VAL A 39 -20.11 -19.50 -8.60
N ALA A 40 -19.90 -19.65 -7.29
CA ALA A 40 -20.94 -20.09 -6.37
C ALA A 40 -22.15 -19.13 -6.32
N HIS A 41 -21.95 -17.82 -6.46
CA HIS A 41 -23.06 -16.86 -6.63
C HIS A 41 -23.80 -17.05 -7.96
N ARG A 42 -23.08 -17.25 -9.07
CA ARG A 42 -23.71 -17.51 -10.39
C ARG A 42 -24.53 -18.80 -10.40
N PHE A 43 -24.09 -19.81 -9.66
CA PHE A 43 -24.81 -21.06 -9.46
C PHE A 43 -25.94 -20.94 -8.42
N GLY A 44 -26.10 -19.79 -7.77
CA GLY A 44 -27.12 -19.57 -6.73
C GLY A 44 -26.84 -20.28 -5.40
N ALA A 45 -25.66 -20.91 -5.25
CA ALA A 45 -25.27 -21.64 -4.03
C ALA A 45 -24.94 -20.71 -2.86
N LEU A 46 -24.65 -19.44 -3.12
CA LEU A 46 -24.43 -18.40 -2.10
C LEU A 46 -25.41 -17.25 -2.29
N LYS A 47 -26.10 -16.86 -1.21
CA LYS A 47 -26.94 -15.65 -1.19
C LYS A 47 -26.07 -14.41 -1.37
N LYS A 48 -26.55 -13.40 -2.11
CA LYS A 48 -25.83 -12.13 -2.39
C LYS A 48 -25.27 -11.43 -1.13
N TRP A 49 -25.86 -11.68 0.03
CA TRP A 49 -25.51 -11.08 1.33
C TRP A 49 -24.92 -12.08 2.34
N ALA A 50 -24.32 -13.18 1.87
CA ALA A 50 -23.67 -14.13 2.77
C ALA A 50 -22.53 -13.42 3.53
N ASP A 51 -22.72 -13.25 4.83
CA ASP A 51 -21.72 -12.64 5.70
C ASP A 51 -20.62 -13.66 6.03
N PHE A 52 -19.44 -13.47 5.44
CA PHE A 52 -18.26 -14.31 5.69
C PHE A 52 -17.44 -13.83 6.91
N SER A 53 -17.96 -12.89 7.70
CA SER A 53 -17.32 -12.41 8.94
C SER A 53 -17.10 -13.52 9.97
N ASN A 54 -18.01 -14.51 10.03
CA ASN A 54 -18.03 -15.57 11.04
C ASN A 54 -17.64 -16.96 10.50
N VAL A 55 -17.43 -17.11 9.20
CA VAL A 55 -17.06 -18.40 8.58
C VAL A 55 -15.71 -18.26 7.90
N SER A 56 -14.77 -19.13 8.27
CA SER A 56 -13.50 -19.23 7.55
C SER A 56 -13.80 -19.54 6.08
N LEU A 57 -13.48 -18.60 5.18
CA LEU A 57 -13.54 -18.76 3.73
C LEU A 57 -12.94 -20.09 3.26
N GLN A 58 -11.95 -20.61 3.98
CA GLN A 58 -11.35 -21.91 3.70
C GLN A 58 -12.36 -23.05 3.84
N LYS A 59 -13.23 -23.04 4.86
CA LYS A 59 -14.26 -24.07 5.05
C LYS A 59 -15.31 -24.01 3.94
N VAL A 60 -15.67 -22.82 3.49
CA VAL A 60 -16.59 -22.63 2.35
C VAL A 60 -15.99 -23.24 1.09
N ILE A 61 -14.72 -22.97 0.81
CA ILE A 61 -14.03 -23.52 -0.35
C ILE A 61 -13.98 -25.05 -0.28
N THR A 62 -13.59 -25.60 0.87
CA THR A 62 -13.54 -27.06 1.06
C THR A 62 -14.92 -27.70 0.94
N SER A 63 -16.00 -27.01 1.30
CA SER A 63 -17.37 -27.53 1.11
C SER A 63 -17.79 -27.65 -0.36
N PHE A 64 -17.12 -26.91 -1.25
CA PHE A 64 -17.35 -27.00 -2.69
C PHE A 64 -16.40 -27.98 -3.39
N GLU A 65 -15.39 -28.56 -2.73
CA GLU A 65 -14.51 -29.55 -3.36
C GLU A 65 -15.29 -30.73 -3.93
N GLY A 66 -14.98 -31.12 -5.17
CA GLY A 66 -15.71 -32.17 -5.90
C GLY A 66 -17.08 -31.76 -6.43
N THR A 67 -17.47 -30.48 -6.33
CA THR A 67 -18.70 -29.97 -6.94
C THR A 67 -18.44 -29.31 -8.30
N PRO A 68 -19.46 -29.22 -9.19
CA PRO A 68 -19.33 -28.49 -10.45
C PRO A 68 -18.89 -27.02 -10.27
N ILE A 69 -19.22 -26.40 -9.13
CA ILE A 69 -18.80 -25.04 -8.78
C ILE A 69 -17.27 -24.96 -8.67
N TYR A 70 -16.64 -25.96 -8.05
CA TYR A 70 -15.20 -26.00 -7.87
C TYR A 70 -14.47 -26.30 -9.18
N GLU A 71 -15.00 -27.22 -9.98
CA GLU A 71 -14.47 -27.53 -11.31
C GLU A 71 -14.53 -26.32 -12.24
N GLU A 72 -15.67 -25.62 -12.27
CA GLU A 72 -15.83 -24.41 -13.08
C GLU A 72 -14.93 -23.28 -12.58
N ALA A 73 -14.76 -23.14 -11.25
CA ALA A 73 -13.83 -22.15 -10.69
C ALA A 73 -12.37 -22.43 -11.10
N LEU A 74 -11.93 -23.69 -11.07
CA LEU A 74 -10.60 -24.07 -11.55
C LEU A 74 -10.46 -23.79 -13.04
N LYS A 75 -11.46 -24.17 -13.85
CA LYS A 75 -11.46 -23.93 -15.29
C LYS A 75 -11.40 -22.44 -15.62
N GLU A 76 -12.16 -21.59 -14.92
CA GLU A 76 -12.09 -20.14 -15.11
C GLU A 76 -10.70 -19.60 -14.75
N VAL A 77 -10.08 -20.06 -13.66
CA VAL A 77 -8.73 -19.62 -13.28
C VAL A 77 -7.71 -19.97 -14.37
N PHE A 78 -7.73 -21.21 -14.88
CA PHE A 78 -6.79 -21.67 -15.91
C PHE A 78 -7.08 -21.16 -17.32
N THR A 79 -8.20 -20.47 -17.54
CA THR A 79 -8.53 -19.89 -18.85
C THR A 79 -8.45 -18.36 -18.84
N LYS A 80 -8.69 -17.72 -17.70
CA LYS A 80 -8.76 -16.25 -17.59
C LYS A 80 -7.61 -15.64 -16.80
N ASP A 81 -7.02 -16.37 -15.85
CA ASP A 81 -6.05 -15.80 -14.91
C ASP A 81 -4.65 -16.42 -15.02
N LEU A 82 -4.54 -17.71 -15.35
CA LEU A 82 -3.28 -18.46 -15.44
C LEU A 82 -3.16 -19.19 -16.78
N ASP A 83 -1.97 -19.19 -17.36
CA ASP A 83 -1.66 -19.92 -18.59
C ASP A 83 -0.68 -21.06 -18.28
N ALA A 84 -1.24 -22.26 -18.06
CA ALA A 84 -0.45 -23.45 -17.74
C ALA A 84 0.38 -23.93 -18.94
N ASP A 85 -0.12 -23.74 -20.17
CA ASP A 85 0.55 -24.20 -21.38
C ASP A 85 1.81 -23.38 -21.65
N LYS A 86 1.71 -22.05 -21.50
CA LYS A 86 2.86 -21.15 -21.60
C LYS A 86 3.86 -21.34 -20.48
N LEU A 87 3.40 -21.64 -19.26
CA LEU A 87 4.32 -21.97 -18.17
C LEU A 87 5.18 -23.19 -18.53
N VAL A 88 4.56 -24.26 -19.04
CA VAL A 88 5.28 -25.46 -19.49
C VAL A 88 6.25 -25.14 -20.64
N GLU A 89 5.85 -24.28 -21.59
CA GLU A 89 6.73 -23.82 -22.66
C GLU A 89 7.96 -23.07 -22.11
N VAL A 90 7.79 -22.17 -21.16
CA VAL A 90 8.89 -21.41 -20.53
C VAL A 90 9.85 -22.35 -19.81
N LEU A 91 9.33 -23.28 -19.00
CA LEU A 91 10.16 -24.26 -18.29
C LEU A 91 10.93 -25.17 -19.24
N ARG A 92 10.32 -25.56 -20.37
CA ARG A 92 10.98 -26.33 -21.42
C ARG A 92 12.12 -25.53 -22.07
N LYS A 93 11.93 -24.26 -22.40
CA LYS A 93 12.98 -23.38 -22.92
C LYS A 93 14.13 -23.20 -21.92
N MET A 94 13.80 -23.08 -20.62
CA MET A 94 14.81 -23.04 -19.54
C MET A 94 15.60 -24.36 -19.41
N ARG A 95 14.97 -25.50 -19.70
CA ARG A 95 15.64 -26.81 -19.73
C ARG A 95 16.52 -26.97 -20.97
N GLN A 96 16.11 -26.41 -22.10
CA GLN A 96 16.85 -26.44 -23.37
C GLN A 96 18.03 -25.47 -23.42
N GLY A 97 18.11 -24.52 -22.47
CA GLY A 97 19.15 -23.49 -22.44
C GLY A 97 18.81 -22.24 -23.26
N ASP A 98 17.57 -22.12 -23.76
CA ASP A 98 17.10 -20.92 -24.48
C ASP A 98 16.78 -19.76 -23.51
N ILE A 99 16.57 -20.07 -22.22
CA ILE A 99 16.32 -19.09 -21.16
C ILE A 99 17.25 -19.37 -19.98
N ASP A 100 18.12 -18.41 -19.68
CA ASP A 100 19.05 -18.48 -18.56
C ASP A 100 18.54 -17.77 -17.31
N ILE A 101 18.95 -18.27 -16.15
CA ILE A 101 18.68 -17.66 -14.84
C ILE A 101 19.96 -17.04 -14.31
N VAL A 102 19.95 -15.72 -14.11
CA VAL A 102 21.10 -14.98 -13.61
C VAL A 102 20.79 -14.32 -12.27
N LYS A 103 21.62 -14.59 -11.26
CA LYS A 103 21.56 -13.89 -9.97
C LYS A 103 22.30 -12.56 -10.09
N VAL A 104 21.58 -11.46 -9.86
CA VAL A 104 22.17 -10.11 -9.82
C VAL A 104 22.47 -9.74 -8.37
N ALA A 105 23.71 -9.36 -8.08
CA ALA A 105 24.09 -8.84 -6.77
C ALA A 105 23.69 -7.36 -6.66
N THR A 106 22.84 -7.02 -5.68
CA THR A 106 22.30 -5.66 -5.55
C THR A 106 22.70 -4.95 -4.25
N ALA A 107 23.70 -5.49 -3.53
CA ALA A 107 24.16 -4.98 -2.23
C ALA A 107 23.03 -4.71 -1.22
N GLY A 108 21.94 -5.48 -1.29
CA GLY A 108 20.76 -5.36 -0.42
C GLY A 108 19.68 -4.38 -0.91
N ASN A 109 19.90 -3.65 -2.01
CA ASN A 109 18.92 -2.70 -2.54
C ASN A 109 18.06 -3.33 -3.66
N PRO A 110 16.76 -2.98 -3.78
CA PRO A 110 15.95 -3.40 -4.91
C PRO A 110 16.38 -2.65 -6.20
N THR A 111 16.49 -3.38 -7.31
CA THR A 111 16.69 -2.77 -8.64
C THR A 111 15.49 -1.89 -9.03
N PRO A 112 15.63 -0.94 -9.97
CA PRO A 112 14.50 -0.13 -10.44
C PRO A 112 13.29 -0.97 -10.88
N VAL A 113 13.54 -2.09 -11.57
CA VAL A 113 12.50 -3.05 -11.99
C VAL A 113 11.88 -3.76 -10.79
N ALA A 114 12.70 -4.24 -9.86
CA ALA A 114 12.23 -4.90 -8.65
C ALA A 114 11.38 -3.97 -7.78
N ARG A 115 11.73 -2.68 -7.70
CA ARG A 115 10.98 -1.66 -6.95
C ARG A 115 9.54 -1.55 -7.43
N VAL A 116 9.31 -1.48 -8.74
CA VAL A 116 7.96 -1.45 -9.33
C VAL A 116 7.18 -2.72 -8.99
N GLY A 117 7.84 -3.89 -9.04
CA GLY A 117 7.24 -5.17 -8.66
C GLY A 117 6.84 -5.21 -7.19
N ILE A 118 7.74 -4.81 -6.28
CA ILE A 118 7.50 -4.76 -4.83
C ILE A 118 6.35 -3.79 -4.52
N GLU A 119 6.34 -2.61 -5.13
CA GLU A 119 5.28 -1.62 -4.95
C GLU A 119 3.93 -2.11 -5.49
N ARG A 120 3.89 -2.88 -6.58
CA ARG A 120 2.62 -3.42 -7.12
C ARG A 120 2.11 -4.66 -6.37
N VAL A 121 3.00 -5.58 -6.00
CA VAL A 121 2.64 -6.76 -5.19
C VAL A 121 2.22 -6.32 -3.79
N SER A 122 2.71 -5.18 -3.29
CA SER A 122 2.18 -4.55 -2.07
C SER A 122 0.68 -4.24 -2.11
N MET A 123 0.12 -4.07 -3.32
CA MET A 123 -1.26 -3.65 -3.54
C MET A 123 -2.20 -4.81 -3.94
N LYS A 124 -1.66 -5.95 -4.39
CA LYS A 124 -2.46 -7.14 -4.74
C LYS A 124 -1.99 -8.32 -3.88
N THR A 125 -2.87 -8.75 -2.98
CA THR A 125 -2.73 -9.95 -2.16
C THR A 125 -2.42 -11.18 -3.00
N ASP A 126 -1.16 -11.62 -2.98
CA ASP A 126 -0.73 -13.01 -2.75
C ASP A 126 0.80 -13.14 -2.93
N LEU A 127 1.38 -14.17 -2.28
CA LEU A 127 2.75 -14.71 -2.46
C LEU A 127 3.92 -14.17 -1.61
N ILE A 128 3.71 -13.55 -0.45
CA ILE A 128 4.79 -13.36 0.55
C ILE A 128 4.25 -13.75 1.94
N PRO A 129 5.01 -14.49 2.77
CA PRO A 129 4.67 -14.70 4.17
C PRO A 129 4.29 -13.36 4.83
N PRO A 130 3.14 -13.27 5.52
CA PRO A 130 2.59 -12.00 6.01
C PRO A 130 3.61 -11.16 6.78
N GLU A 131 4.50 -11.81 7.52
CA GLU A 131 5.48 -11.17 8.41
C GLU A 131 6.62 -10.51 7.63
N ARG A 132 7.17 -11.19 6.62
CA ARG A 132 8.24 -10.62 5.76
C ARG A 132 7.69 -9.55 4.84
N MET A 133 6.46 -9.71 4.37
CA MET A 133 5.78 -8.68 3.60
C MET A 133 5.58 -7.42 4.45
N ARG A 134 5.05 -7.56 5.68
CA ARG A 134 4.86 -6.44 6.62
C ARG A 134 6.14 -5.65 6.85
N ALA A 135 7.25 -6.33 7.14
CA ALA A 135 8.53 -5.65 7.36
C ALA A 135 8.99 -4.86 6.12
N VAL A 136 8.88 -5.43 4.92
CA VAL A 136 9.23 -4.74 3.66
C VAL A 136 8.31 -3.55 3.39
N LEU A 137 7.02 -3.66 3.71
CA LEU A 137 6.05 -2.58 3.55
C LEU A 137 6.35 -1.41 4.49
N VAL A 138 6.62 -1.72 5.76
CA VAL A 138 6.96 -0.74 6.78
C VAL A 138 8.25 -0.01 6.41
N GLU A 139 9.30 -0.74 6.02
CA GLU A 139 10.58 -0.13 5.63
C GLU A 139 10.46 0.71 4.35
N SER A 140 9.68 0.26 3.37
CA SER A 140 9.37 1.06 2.17
C SER A 140 8.61 2.35 2.51
N ALA A 141 7.58 2.24 3.37
CA ALA A 141 6.80 3.39 3.82
C ALA A 141 7.66 4.38 4.60
N LYS A 142 8.50 3.90 5.51
CA LYS A 142 9.45 4.69 6.29
C LYS A 142 10.44 5.43 5.40
N GLY A 143 11.06 4.72 4.45
CA GLY A 143 11.99 5.31 3.48
C GLY A 143 11.33 6.41 2.65
N ARG A 144 10.08 6.19 2.21
CA ARG A 144 9.31 7.20 1.46
C ARG A 144 8.96 8.41 2.33
N LEU A 145 8.30 8.20 3.48
CA LEU A 145 7.79 9.26 4.33
C LEU A 145 8.90 10.15 4.89
N LEU A 146 10.06 9.57 5.22
CA LEU A 146 11.21 10.34 5.71
C LEU A 146 11.90 11.14 4.61
N ASN A 147 11.81 10.74 3.34
CA ASN A 147 12.36 11.49 2.21
C ASN A 147 11.35 12.44 1.54
N GLU A 148 10.11 12.49 2.01
CA GLU A 148 9.13 13.45 1.52
C GLU A 148 9.56 14.89 1.88
N ALA A 149 9.37 15.82 0.95
CA ALA A 149 9.51 17.25 1.19
C ALA A 149 8.14 17.83 1.55
N VAL A 150 8.07 18.62 2.63
CA VAL A 150 6.85 19.27 3.09
C VAL A 150 7.11 20.74 3.38
N SER A 151 6.11 21.57 3.10
CA SER A 151 6.17 23.00 3.38
C SER A 151 5.68 23.25 4.79
N LEU A 152 6.56 23.72 5.66
CA LEU A 152 6.22 24.13 7.02
C LEU A 152 5.87 25.60 7.03
N ILE A 153 4.84 25.98 7.78
CA ILE A 153 4.43 27.37 7.96
C ILE A 153 4.18 27.66 9.43
N CYS A 154 4.70 28.76 9.96
CA CYS A 154 4.45 29.12 11.35
C CYS A 154 3.07 29.77 11.50
N THR A 155 2.16 29.13 12.25
CA THR A 155 0.81 29.62 12.50
C THR A 155 0.72 30.58 13.70
N ASN A 156 1.82 30.76 14.43
CA ASN A 156 1.92 31.74 15.52
C ASN A 156 2.32 33.13 15.01
N CYS A 157 3.48 33.23 14.35
CA CYS A 157 4.00 34.52 13.89
C CYS A 157 3.75 34.80 12.41
N TRP A 158 3.36 33.79 11.62
CA TRP A 158 3.10 33.92 10.18
C TRP A 158 4.19 34.70 9.42
N LYS A 159 5.46 34.43 9.75
CA LYS A 159 6.65 35.09 9.16
C LYS A 159 7.71 34.08 8.73
N TYR A 160 7.33 32.81 8.67
CA TYR A 160 8.22 31.71 8.35
C TYR A 160 7.45 30.67 7.56
N ALA A 161 7.93 30.39 6.36
CA ALA A 161 7.63 29.21 5.58
C ALA A 161 8.93 28.69 4.99
N GLU A 162 9.07 27.37 4.94
CA GLU A 162 10.23 26.70 4.33
C GLU A 162 9.82 25.29 3.91
N THR A 163 10.30 24.86 2.75
CA THR A 163 10.17 23.46 2.33
C THR A 163 11.35 22.66 2.85
N VAL A 164 11.05 21.63 3.63
CA VAL A 164 12.05 20.81 4.32
C VAL A 164 11.78 19.33 4.12
N THR A 165 12.83 18.53 4.05
CA THR A 165 12.69 17.07 4.03
C THR A 165 12.41 16.54 5.44
N VAL A 166 11.44 15.65 5.58
CA VAL A 166 10.99 15.13 6.89
C VAL A 166 12.14 14.55 7.71
N LYS A 167 13.10 13.86 7.09
CA LYS A 167 14.28 13.30 7.77
C LYS A 167 15.13 14.36 8.47
N ALA A 168 15.24 15.56 7.90
CA ALA A 168 16.10 16.64 8.38
C ALA A 168 15.49 17.37 9.59
N LEU A 169 14.20 17.16 9.88
CA LEU A 169 13.54 17.81 10.99
C LEU A 169 14.01 17.25 12.35
N PRO A 170 14.22 18.10 13.36
CA PRO A 170 14.41 17.65 14.74
C PRO A 170 13.10 17.06 15.30
N GLU A 171 13.18 16.29 16.38
CA GLU A 171 12.01 15.66 17.03
C GLU A 171 10.92 16.67 17.42
N LYS A 172 11.32 17.87 17.83
CA LYS A 172 10.43 19.00 18.13
C LYS A 172 10.81 20.19 17.25
N PRO A 173 10.26 20.29 16.03
CA PRO A 173 10.55 21.41 15.15
C PRO A 173 9.98 22.71 15.74
N LYS A 174 10.77 23.79 15.62
CA LYS A 174 10.42 25.12 16.12
C LYS A 174 10.62 26.14 15.03
N CYS A 175 9.81 27.18 15.05
CA CYS A 175 9.95 28.33 14.17
C CYS A 175 11.27 29.07 14.50
N PRO A 176 12.17 29.29 13.53
CA PRO A 176 13.42 30.02 13.76
C PRO A 176 13.20 31.52 14.00
N ARG A 177 12.01 32.06 13.66
CA ARG A 177 11.67 33.48 13.85
C ARG A 177 11.12 33.80 15.23
N CYS A 178 10.25 32.94 15.78
CA CYS A 178 9.55 33.23 17.05
C CYS A 178 9.71 32.13 18.12
N GLY A 179 10.37 31.02 17.81
CA GLY A 179 10.59 29.90 18.75
C GLY A 179 9.37 29.02 19.02
N SER A 180 8.20 29.32 18.43
CA SER A 180 6.97 28.53 18.60
C SER A 180 7.07 27.16 17.92
N ASP A 181 6.43 26.16 18.50
CA ASP A 181 6.19 24.82 17.97
C ASP A 181 4.93 24.71 17.08
N ALA A 182 4.16 25.80 16.95
CA ALA A 182 2.98 25.89 16.11
C ALA A 182 3.35 26.00 14.62
N LEU A 183 3.73 24.86 14.04
CA LEU A 183 4.12 24.73 12.64
C LEU A 183 3.06 23.93 11.88
N GLY A 184 2.32 24.58 11.00
CA GLY A 184 1.44 23.93 10.04
C GLY A 184 2.24 23.17 9.00
N VAL A 185 1.70 22.03 8.54
CA VAL A 185 2.31 21.18 7.50
C VAL A 185 1.41 21.21 6.27
N LEU A 186 1.95 21.70 5.16
CA LEU A 186 1.24 21.81 3.89
C LEU A 186 1.96 21.00 2.80
N LYS A 187 1.18 20.45 1.87
CA LYS A 187 1.66 19.72 0.67
C LYS A 187 1.46 20.56 -0.57
N VAL A 188 2.05 21.75 -0.53
CA VAL A 188 2.04 22.73 -1.60
C VAL A 188 3.47 23.15 -1.86
N GLU A 189 3.72 23.67 -3.05
CA GLU A 189 5.02 24.26 -3.38
C GLU A 189 5.33 25.45 -2.47
N GLU A 190 6.61 25.76 -2.31
CA GLU A 190 7.06 26.83 -1.42
C GLU A 190 6.43 28.19 -1.79
N GLU A 191 6.29 28.46 -3.10
CA GLU A 191 5.67 29.68 -3.62
C GLU A 191 4.21 29.87 -3.18
N GLU A 192 3.43 28.79 -3.11
CA GLU A 192 2.05 28.85 -2.62
C GLU A 192 2.01 29.13 -1.11
N ALA A 193 2.96 28.55 -0.36
CA ALA A 193 3.07 28.79 1.08
C ALA A 193 3.55 30.21 1.40
N THR A 194 4.47 30.78 0.62
CA THR A 194 4.92 32.17 0.77
C THR A 194 3.84 33.16 0.35
N THR A 195 3.12 32.89 -0.74
CA THR A 195 1.96 33.71 -1.16
C THR A 195 0.91 33.79 -0.05
N LEU A 196 0.66 32.67 0.64
CA LEU A 196 -0.24 32.66 1.78
C LEU A 196 0.26 33.57 2.90
N LEU A 197 1.57 33.56 3.21
CA LEU A 197 2.18 34.42 4.23
C LEU A 197 2.04 35.91 3.93
N GLU A 198 2.24 36.32 2.68
CA GLU A 198 2.17 37.73 2.28
C GLU A 198 0.76 38.32 2.40
N LYS A 199 -0.26 37.48 2.22
CA LYS A 199 -1.67 37.89 2.25
C LYS A 199 -2.34 37.73 3.61
N ILE A 200 -1.60 37.35 4.65
CA ILE A 200 -2.19 37.21 5.99
C ILE A 200 -2.62 38.57 6.51
N GLY A 201 -3.91 38.69 6.84
CA GLY A 201 -4.54 39.96 7.21
C GLY A 201 -5.14 40.73 6.04
N GLN A 202 -5.10 40.18 4.83
CA GLN A 202 -5.77 40.70 3.64
C GLN A 202 -6.96 39.82 3.22
N ARG A 203 -7.64 40.19 2.13
CA ARG A 203 -8.74 39.40 1.57
C ARG A 203 -8.18 38.16 0.88
N LEU A 204 -8.38 37.00 1.50
CA LEU A 204 -7.97 35.70 0.97
C LEU A 204 -8.97 35.17 -0.07
N SER A 205 -8.47 34.43 -1.03
CA SER A 205 -9.29 33.60 -1.91
C SER A 205 -9.77 32.34 -1.18
N LYS A 206 -10.82 31.69 -1.68
CA LYS A 206 -11.34 30.43 -1.11
C LYS A 206 -10.27 29.33 -1.02
N ALA A 207 -9.30 29.32 -1.94
CA ALA A 207 -8.20 28.35 -1.93
C ALA A 207 -7.21 28.66 -0.79
N GLU A 208 -6.85 29.94 -0.61
CA GLU A 208 -5.95 30.40 0.45
C GLU A 208 -6.59 30.25 1.84
N GLU A 209 -7.89 30.53 2.00
CA GLU A 209 -8.63 30.28 3.25
C GLU A 209 -8.58 28.80 3.65
N LYS A 210 -8.70 27.90 2.67
CA LYS A 210 -8.60 26.46 2.89
C LYS A 210 -7.19 26.06 3.32
N LEU A 211 -6.15 26.62 2.69
CA LEU A 211 -4.76 26.39 3.08
C LEU A 211 -4.46 26.93 4.47
N GLN A 212 -4.96 28.11 4.81
CA GLN A 212 -4.83 28.70 6.15
C GLN A 212 -5.49 27.81 7.21
N THR A 213 -6.70 27.33 6.93
CA THR A 213 -7.43 26.42 7.83
C THR A 213 -6.64 25.12 8.01
N GLN A 214 -6.13 24.54 6.93
CA GLN A 214 -5.32 23.33 6.98
C GLN A 214 -4.02 23.55 7.76
N ALA A 215 -3.35 24.69 7.60
CA ALA A 215 -2.16 25.04 8.37
C ALA A 215 -2.47 25.09 9.87
N LEU A 216 -3.58 25.72 10.26
CA LEU A 216 -4.03 25.79 11.64
C LEU A 216 -4.34 24.39 12.22
N GLU A 217 -5.09 23.56 11.49
CA GLU A 217 -5.42 22.20 11.92
C GLU A 217 -4.18 21.33 12.11
N THR A 218 -3.26 21.36 11.15
CA THR A 218 -2.03 20.57 11.21
C THR A 218 -1.07 21.09 12.28
N SER A 219 -1.04 22.40 12.52
CA SER A 219 -0.21 23.00 13.58
C SER A 219 -0.58 22.49 14.98
N ARG A 220 -1.85 22.17 15.23
CA ARG A 220 -2.28 21.58 16.51
C ARG A 220 -1.66 20.19 16.73
N LEU A 221 -1.46 19.44 15.64
CA LEU A 221 -0.85 18.11 15.71
C LEU A 221 0.66 18.20 15.92
N THR A 222 1.35 19.13 15.28
CA THR A 222 2.79 19.33 15.44
C THR A 222 3.16 19.87 16.82
N VAL A 223 2.36 20.76 17.41
CA VAL A 223 2.54 21.19 18.81
C VAL A 223 2.49 19.98 19.76
N LYS A 224 1.54 19.07 19.55
CA LYS A 224 1.31 17.93 20.46
C LYS A 224 2.29 16.77 20.23
N TYR A 225 2.60 16.44 18.98
CA TYR A 225 3.33 15.21 18.62
C TYR A 225 4.66 15.47 17.88
N GLY A 226 5.02 16.74 17.64
CA GLY A 226 6.29 17.11 17.01
C GLY A 226 6.49 16.51 15.62
N LYS A 227 7.69 15.99 15.37
CA LYS A 227 8.09 15.35 14.11
C LYS A 227 7.16 14.20 13.72
N THR A 228 6.64 13.43 14.67
CA THR A 228 5.71 12.33 14.40
C THR A 228 4.46 12.82 13.65
N ALA A 229 3.94 14.01 13.99
CA ALA A 229 2.81 14.58 13.26
C ALA A 229 3.16 14.93 11.81
N VAL A 230 4.36 15.46 11.57
CA VAL A 230 4.85 15.76 10.22
C VAL A 230 4.96 14.48 9.38
N VAL A 231 5.47 13.39 9.97
CA VAL A 231 5.54 12.08 9.29
C VAL A 231 4.14 11.56 8.95
N ALA A 232 3.19 11.62 9.90
CA ALA A 232 1.81 11.19 9.66
C ALA A 232 1.14 11.99 8.53
N LEU A 233 1.31 13.31 8.55
CA LEU A 233 0.76 14.22 7.55
C LEU A 233 1.44 14.05 6.18
N SER A 234 2.66 13.53 6.12
CA SER A 234 3.36 13.20 4.87
C SER A 234 2.73 12.01 4.12
N GLY A 235 1.86 11.23 4.76
CA GLY A 235 1.09 10.15 4.13
C GLY A 235 0.20 10.61 2.97
N ARG A 236 0.16 9.84 1.88
CA ARG A 236 -0.58 10.19 0.65
C ARG A 236 -2.07 10.32 0.96
N ARG A 237 -2.61 11.52 0.73
CA ARG A 237 -4.03 11.86 0.99
C ARG A 237 -4.47 11.64 2.44
N VAL A 238 -3.53 11.69 3.38
CA VAL A 238 -3.82 11.74 4.80
C VAL A 238 -4.17 13.20 5.15
N ASN A 239 -5.39 13.42 5.63
CA ASN A 239 -5.83 14.72 6.13
C ASN A 239 -5.56 14.86 7.64
N ALA A 240 -5.76 16.06 8.20
CA ALA A 240 -5.53 16.33 9.61
C ALA A 240 -6.29 15.37 10.54
N LYS A 241 -7.56 15.07 10.24
CA LYS A 241 -8.39 14.14 11.03
C LYS A 241 -7.85 12.70 11.00
N MET A 242 -7.39 12.23 9.84
CA MET A 242 -6.78 10.91 9.69
C MET A 242 -5.44 10.83 10.43
N ALA A 243 -4.60 11.86 10.29
CA ALA A 243 -3.34 11.96 11.02
C ALA A 243 -3.59 11.99 12.54
N GLU A 244 -4.59 12.74 13.02
CA GLU A 244 -4.95 12.79 14.43
C GLU A 244 -5.33 11.40 14.98
N ASN A 245 -6.11 10.63 14.22
CA ASN A 245 -6.49 9.26 14.62
C ASN A 245 -5.27 8.33 14.70
N ILE A 246 -4.34 8.43 13.75
CA ILE A 246 -3.09 7.66 13.75
C ILE A 246 -2.26 8.02 14.99
N LEU A 247 -2.06 9.33 15.23
CA LEU A 247 -1.25 9.83 16.35
C LEU A 247 -1.86 9.53 17.72
N LYS A 248 -3.18 9.48 17.82
CA LYS A 248 -3.88 9.03 19.04
C LYS A 248 -3.66 7.55 19.32
N ALA A 249 -3.63 6.72 18.28
CA ALA A 249 -3.43 5.28 18.40
C ALA A 249 -1.95 4.93 18.66
N GLU A 250 -1.03 5.63 18.01
CA GLU A 250 0.41 5.43 18.15
C GLU A 250 1.16 6.77 18.02
N PRO A 251 1.64 7.37 19.12
CA PRO A 251 2.29 8.69 19.12
C PRO A 251 3.79 8.65 18.80
N LYS A 252 4.39 7.46 18.72
CA LYS A 252 5.83 7.27 18.45
C LYS A 252 6.05 6.69 17.06
N LEU A 253 7.23 6.92 16.48
CA LEU A 253 7.63 6.39 15.18
C LEU A 253 8.01 4.89 15.27
N THR A 254 7.02 4.04 15.58
CA THR A 254 7.15 2.57 15.62
C THR A 254 6.70 1.95 14.30
N ASP A 255 7.00 0.68 14.08
CA ASP A 255 6.52 -0.05 12.90
C ASP A 255 4.99 0.00 12.79
N ARG A 256 4.29 -0.14 13.93
CA ARG A 256 2.83 0.00 14.03
C ARG A 256 2.33 1.37 13.57
N PHE A 257 3.07 2.45 13.83
CA PHE A 257 2.72 3.78 13.34
C PHE A 257 2.74 3.83 11.81
N TYR A 258 3.77 3.28 11.18
CA TYR A 258 3.87 3.21 9.72
C TYR A 258 2.78 2.31 9.12
N GLU A 259 2.42 1.21 9.78
CA GLU A 259 1.28 0.37 9.39
C GLU A 259 -0.04 1.15 9.39
N LEU A 260 -0.29 1.94 10.45
CA LEU A 260 -1.49 2.78 10.55
C LEU A 260 -1.57 3.83 9.43
N ILE A 261 -0.42 4.38 8.99
CA ILE A 261 -0.37 5.28 7.84
C ILE A 261 -0.74 4.53 6.55
N LEU A 262 -0.17 3.35 6.32
CA LEU A 262 -0.46 2.54 5.13
C LEU A 262 -1.95 2.17 5.05
N ASP A 263 -2.57 1.80 6.17
CA ASP A 263 -4.01 1.52 6.24
C ASP A 263 -4.86 2.77 5.98
N ALA A 264 -4.43 3.93 6.47
CA ALA A 264 -5.09 5.19 6.21
C ALA A 264 -5.01 5.58 4.72
N GLU A 265 -3.84 5.45 4.09
CA GLU A 265 -3.66 5.66 2.64
C GLU A 265 -4.55 4.71 1.82
N ARG A 266 -4.63 3.44 2.21
CA ARG A 266 -5.51 2.43 1.58
C ARG A 266 -6.98 2.84 1.66
N LYS A 267 -7.45 3.26 2.85
CA LYS A 267 -8.84 3.74 3.06
C LYS A 267 -9.13 5.02 2.27
N ALA A 268 -8.15 5.92 2.13
CA ALA A 268 -8.32 7.12 1.30
C ALA A 268 -8.39 6.80 -0.20
N LEU A 269 -7.67 5.77 -0.65
CA LEU A 269 -7.74 5.30 -2.03
C LEU A 269 -9.09 4.63 -2.34
N SER A 270 -9.58 3.75 -1.46
CA SER A 270 -10.84 3.02 -1.68
C SER A 270 -12.04 3.96 -1.85
N LYS A 271 -12.09 5.07 -1.10
CA LYS A 271 -13.13 6.10 -1.21
C LYS A 271 -13.17 6.80 -2.57
N ARG A 272 -12.06 6.87 -3.31
CA ARG A 272 -11.99 7.54 -4.61
C ARG A 272 -12.44 6.65 -5.78
N PHE A 273 -12.30 5.33 -5.63
CA PHE A 273 -12.80 4.35 -6.60
C PHE A 273 -14.22 3.86 -6.27
N GLY A 274 -14.85 4.45 -5.24
CA GLY A 274 -16.19 4.11 -4.75
C GLY A 274 -17.36 4.82 -5.44
N HIS A 275 -17.20 5.31 -6.67
CA HIS A 275 -18.35 5.55 -7.57
C HIS A 275 -18.33 4.50 -8.67
N SER A 276 -18.60 3.26 -8.28
CA SER A 276 -19.18 2.22 -9.13
C SER A 276 -19.62 1.00 -8.32
N PHE A 277 -20.07 1.13 -7.07
CA PHE A 277 -20.64 0.01 -6.30
C PHE A 277 -21.58 0.53 -5.20
N GLU A 278 -22.53 1.40 -5.55
CA GLU A 278 -23.75 1.61 -4.79
C GLU A 278 -24.91 1.73 -5.79
N GLU A 279 -25.94 0.90 -5.57
CA GLU A 279 -27.30 0.91 -6.15
C GLU A 279 -27.50 0.37 -7.58
N GLU A 280 -27.76 -0.95 -7.69
CA GLU A 280 -28.99 -1.61 -8.19
C GLU A 280 -28.85 -3.15 -8.22
#